data_AF-A0A540WBR7-F1
#
_entry.id   AF-A0A540WBR7-F1
#
_cell.length_a   1.000
_cell.length_b   1.000
_cell.length_c   1.000
_cell.angle_alpha   90.00
_cell.angle_beta   90.00
_cell.angle_gamma   90.00
#
_symmetry.space_group_name_H-M   'P 1'
#
loop_
_entity.id
_entity.type
_entity.pdbx_description
1 polymer ?
#
loop_
_entity_poly.entity_id
_entity_poly.type
_entity_poly.pdbx_seq_one_letter_code
_entity_poly.pdbx_strand_id
1 'polypeptide(L)'
;MRRLSAPSCPAVQRPAAAVAVRGHYGPTCPLRPLRQRSTWLTFLPATHTVFDVARTVTHLIYTGALTRHPNLRIILPHAGGAVPALAWRISAFAAQPALTPGAHLSPESVMAQLRGLYYDVALGANPHSLSALLELADPGHLLFGTDHPFSPEPLITANSRGLADYPGFSDHTPRAIAADNALPLFPQLAARLAPLTG
;
A
#
# COMPACT_ATOMS: atom_id res chain seq x y z
N MET A 1 -3.10 -0.70 -53.19
CA MET A 1 -2.10 0.01 -52.35
C MET A 1 -2.67 1.36 -51.90
N ARG A 2 -2.98 1.50 -50.61
CA ARG A 2 -2.75 2.70 -49.76
C ARG A 2 -3.48 2.45 -48.43
N ARG A 3 -2.70 2.05 -47.41
CA ARG A 3 -3.15 2.13 -46.01
C ARG A 3 -3.10 3.60 -45.61
N LEU A 4 -4.22 4.14 -45.14
CA LEU A 4 -4.22 5.42 -44.45
C LEU A 4 -3.70 5.16 -43.03
N SER A 5 -2.47 5.59 -42.79
CA SER A 5 -1.85 5.64 -41.46
C SER A 5 -2.56 6.70 -40.62
N ALA A 6 -3.14 6.28 -39.49
CA ALA A 6 -3.61 7.21 -38.46
C ALA A 6 -2.40 7.97 -37.88
N PRO A 7 -2.51 9.27 -37.60
CA PRO A 7 -1.45 10.02 -36.95
C PRO A 7 -1.26 9.49 -35.52
N SER A 8 -0.02 9.09 -35.21
CA SER A 8 0.41 8.74 -33.87
C SER A 8 0.25 9.95 -32.96
N CYS A 9 -0.80 9.94 -32.13
CA CYS A 9 -0.94 10.89 -31.04
C CYS A 9 0.20 10.61 -30.04
N PRO A 10 1.09 11.58 -29.75
CA PRO A 10 2.14 11.37 -28.74
C PRO A 10 1.47 11.05 -27.42
N ALA A 11 1.94 9.99 -26.76
CA ALA A 11 1.48 9.60 -25.44
C ALA A 11 1.70 10.77 -24.48
N VAL A 12 0.64 11.52 -24.20
CA VAL A 12 0.61 12.48 -23.10
C VAL A 12 0.81 11.65 -21.84
N GLN A 13 2.02 11.68 -21.30
CA GLN A 13 2.32 11.18 -19.97
C GLN A 13 1.50 12.02 -19.00
N ARG A 14 0.32 11.51 -18.63
CA ARG A 14 -0.47 12.09 -17.53
C ARG A 14 0.38 11.93 -16.26
N PRO A 15 0.44 12.95 -15.39
CA PRO A 15 1.18 12.83 -14.14
C PRO A 15 0.67 11.61 -13.38
N ALA A 16 1.60 10.87 -12.79
CA ALA A 16 1.27 9.72 -11.96
C ALA A 16 0.35 10.19 -10.82
N ALA A 17 -0.84 9.61 -10.72
CA ALA A 17 -1.75 9.87 -9.61
C ALA A 17 -1.36 8.97 -8.44
N ALA A 18 -1.04 9.55 -7.29
CA ALA A 18 -0.90 8.83 -6.03
C ALA A 18 -2.30 8.62 -5.44
N VAL A 19 -2.68 7.36 -5.22
CA VAL A 19 -3.96 6.98 -4.62
C VAL A 19 -3.69 6.20 -3.35
N ALA A 20 -4.11 6.76 -2.21
CA ALA A 20 -4.09 6.05 -0.93
C ALA A 20 -5.32 5.14 -0.84
N VAL A 21 -5.11 3.84 -0.64
CA VAL A 21 -6.21 2.88 -0.42
C VAL A 21 -6.65 2.98 1.03
N ARG A 22 -7.80 3.59 1.29
CA ARG A 22 -8.35 3.64 2.64
C ARG A 22 -9.25 2.44 2.90
N GLY A 23 -8.97 1.67 3.96
CA GLY A 23 -9.92 0.68 4.48
C GLY A 23 -11.22 1.38 4.86
N HIS A 24 -12.35 0.90 4.36
CA HIS A 24 -13.68 1.45 4.66
C HIS A 24 -14.55 0.38 5.28
N TYR A 25 -15.32 0.73 6.31
CA TYR A 25 -16.24 -0.17 6.99
C TYR A 25 -17.40 -0.55 6.07
N GLY A 26 -17.21 -1.59 5.25
CA GLY A 26 -18.25 -2.19 4.41
C GLY A 26 -19.04 -3.27 5.15
N PRO A 27 -20.26 -3.62 4.71
CA PRO A 27 -21.18 -4.50 5.44
C PRO A 27 -20.82 -6.00 5.37
N THR A 28 -19.58 -6.37 5.04
CA THR A 28 -19.23 -7.76 4.71
C THR A 28 -18.89 -8.65 5.89
N CYS A 29 -19.07 -8.21 7.14
CA CYS A 29 -19.00 -9.14 8.27
C CYS A 29 -20.30 -9.97 8.33
N PRO A 30 -20.30 -11.28 8.03
CA PRO A 30 -21.52 -12.11 8.03
C PRO A 30 -21.97 -12.51 9.44
N LEU A 31 -21.32 -11.98 10.49
CA LEU A 31 -21.68 -12.28 11.87
C LEU A 31 -22.87 -11.42 12.28
N ARG A 32 -24.07 -11.88 11.90
CA ARG A 32 -25.34 -11.41 12.47
C ARG A 32 -25.28 -11.69 13.98
N PRO A 33 -25.21 -10.71 14.89
CA PRO A 33 -25.02 -11.03 16.29
C PRO A 33 -26.36 -11.50 16.87
N LEU A 34 -26.36 -12.72 17.42
CA LEU A 34 -27.23 -13.00 18.56
C LEU A 34 -27.00 -11.88 19.58
N ARG A 35 -28.11 -11.26 19.98
CA ARG A 35 -28.26 -10.17 20.94
C ARG A 35 -27.23 -10.20 22.09
N GLN A 36 -26.06 -9.64 21.89
CA GLN A 36 -25.04 -9.46 22.92
C GLN A 36 -24.52 -8.03 22.88
N ARG A 37 -24.92 -7.25 23.88
CA ARG A 37 -24.32 -5.96 24.24
C ARG A 37 -22.82 -6.23 24.47
N SER A 38 -21.96 -5.88 23.52
CA SER A 38 -20.58 -6.33 23.61
C SER A 38 -19.62 -5.36 22.92
N THR A 39 -18.52 -5.13 23.62
CA THR A 39 -17.35 -4.31 23.30
C THR A 39 -16.63 -4.70 22.00
N TRP A 40 -17.09 -5.74 21.30
CA TRP A 40 -16.51 -6.24 20.05
C TRP A 40 -16.56 -5.23 18.90
N LEU A 41 -17.56 -4.35 18.87
CA LEU A 41 -17.67 -3.31 17.85
C LEU A 41 -16.52 -2.27 17.95
N THR A 42 -15.97 -2.07 19.14
CA THR A 42 -14.88 -1.09 19.38
C THR A 42 -13.54 -1.56 18.82
N PHE A 43 -13.29 -2.87 18.72
CA PHE A 43 -12.03 -3.44 18.25
C PHE A 43 -12.01 -3.80 16.75
N LEU A 44 -13.17 -3.73 16.08
CA LEU A 44 -13.28 -3.97 14.63
C LEU A 44 -12.26 -3.18 13.81
N PRO A 45 -11.98 -1.88 14.06
CA PRO A 45 -11.00 -1.14 13.27
C PRO A 45 -9.59 -1.75 13.29
N ALA A 46 -9.16 -2.32 14.41
CA ALA A 46 -7.79 -2.78 14.60
C ALA A 46 -7.42 -3.97 13.71
N THR A 47 -8.40 -4.81 13.35
CA THR A 47 -8.17 -6.00 12.51
C THR A 47 -8.91 -5.94 11.19
N HIS A 48 -10.11 -5.37 11.12
CA HIS A 48 -10.89 -5.34 9.90
C HIS A 48 -10.22 -4.51 8.80
N THR A 49 -9.71 -3.32 9.15
CA THR A 49 -9.12 -2.40 8.17
C THR A 49 -7.89 -3.00 7.48
N VAL A 50 -7.05 -3.72 8.22
CA VAL A 50 -5.85 -4.37 7.67
C VAL A 50 -6.18 -5.53 6.73
N PHE A 51 -7.29 -6.25 6.97
CA PHE A 51 -7.79 -7.29 6.05
C PHE A 51 -8.52 -6.70 4.84
N ASP A 52 -9.25 -5.60 5.01
CA ASP A 52 -9.90 -4.89 3.90
C ASP A 52 -8.87 -4.34 2.91
N VAL A 53 -7.76 -3.79 3.40
CA VAL A 53 -6.63 -3.35 2.54
C VAL A 53 -6.10 -4.52 1.73
N ALA A 54 -5.84 -5.66 2.37
CA ALA A 54 -5.34 -6.87 1.69
C ALA A 54 -6.34 -7.39 0.64
N ARG A 55 -7.64 -7.41 0.97
CA ARG A 55 -8.70 -7.79 0.04
C ARG A 55 -8.77 -6.84 -1.16
N THR A 56 -8.69 -5.54 -0.91
CA THR A 56 -8.79 -4.49 -1.94
C THR A 56 -7.63 -4.58 -2.92
N VAL A 57 -6.39 -4.65 -2.43
CA VAL A 57 -5.23 -4.74 -3.34
C VAL A 57 -5.21 -6.05 -4.11
N THR A 58 -5.59 -7.16 -3.47
CA THR A 58 -5.72 -8.45 -4.16
C THR A 58 -6.73 -8.35 -5.29
N HIS A 59 -7.87 -7.71 -5.06
CA HIS A 59 -8.87 -7.48 -6.09
C HIS A 59 -8.33 -6.61 -7.25
N LEU A 60 -7.60 -5.53 -6.96
CA LEU A 60 -7.00 -4.67 -8.00
C LEU A 60 -5.99 -5.42 -8.87
N ILE A 61 -5.17 -6.28 -8.26
CA ILE A 61 -4.22 -7.14 -8.99
C ILE A 61 -4.98 -8.15 -9.85
N TYR A 62 -5.91 -8.90 -9.25
CA TYR A 62 -6.58 -10.03 -9.91
C TYR A 62 -7.54 -9.59 -11.02
N THR A 63 -8.12 -8.39 -10.90
CA THR A 63 -8.90 -7.78 -11.99
C THR A 63 -8.02 -7.18 -13.09
N GLY A 64 -6.69 -7.20 -12.95
CA GLY A 64 -5.74 -6.60 -13.89
C GLY A 64 -5.77 -5.08 -13.92
N ALA A 65 -6.34 -4.42 -12.90
CA ALA A 65 -6.46 -2.97 -12.86
C ALA A 65 -5.07 -2.31 -12.84
N LEU A 66 -4.12 -2.88 -12.08
CA LEU A 66 -2.75 -2.35 -12.02
C LEU A 66 -1.99 -2.59 -13.33
N THR A 67 -2.23 -3.71 -14.01
CA THR A 67 -1.69 -3.96 -15.36
C THR A 67 -2.21 -2.95 -16.39
N ARG A 68 -3.51 -2.58 -16.31
CA ARG A 68 -4.10 -1.59 -17.22
C ARG A 68 -3.67 -0.15 -16.93
N HIS A 69 -3.24 0.13 -15.70
CA HIS A 69 -2.85 1.47 -15.24
C HIS A 69 -1.45 1.47 -14.62
N PRO A 70 -0.39 1.21 -15.40
CA PRO A 70 0.97 1.03 -14.86
C PRO A 70 1.57 2.31 -14.23
N ASN A 71 1.00 3.49 -14.54
CA ASN A 71 1.44 4.76 -13.96
C ASN A 71 0.72 5.10 -12.64
N LEU A 72 -0.21 4.26 -12.19
CA LEU A 72 -0.91 4.47 -10.93
C LEU A 72 0.03 4.14 -9.76
N ARG A 73 0.22 5.10 -8.85
CA ARG A 73 1.01 4.88 -7.63
C ARG A 73 0.05 4.65 -6.48
N ILE A 74 0.03 3.44 -5.94
CA ILE A 74 -0.86 3.08 -4.84
C ILE A 74 -0.07 3.09 -3.54
N ILE A 75 -0.61 3.78 -2.54
CA ILE A 75 -0.09 3.78 -1.16
C ILE A 75 -1.04 2.94 -0.31
N LEU A 76 -0.52 1.85 0.26
CA LEU A 76 -1.24 1.02 1.21
C LEU A 76 -0.97 1.52 2.63
N PRO A 77 -2.01 1.75 3.44
CA PRO A 77 -1.83 2.21 4.80
C PRO A 77 -1.45 1.07 5.73
N HIS A 78 -1.04 1.44 6.94
CA HIS A 78 -0.91 0.51 8.06
C HIS A 78 0.10 -0.61 7.82
N ALA A 79 1.27 -0.26 7.28
CA ALA A 79 2.31 -1.19 6.82
C ALA A 79 1.82 -2.20 5.79
N GLY A 80 0.79 -1.84 5.00
CA GLY A 80 0.15 -2.74 4.04
C GLY A 80 -0.86 -3.70 4.66
N GLY A 81 -1.22 -3.51 5.93
CA GLY A 81 -2.15 -4.38 6.64
C GLY A 81 -1.68 -5.84 6.64
N ALA A 82 -2.54 -6.75 6.19
CA ALA A 82 -2.18 -8.18 6.10
C ALA A 82 -1.38 -8.56 4.84
N VAL A 83 -1.08 -7.61 3.95
CA VAL A 83 -0.44 -7.89 2.64
C VAL A 83 0.95 -8.51 2.79
N PRO A 84 1.88 -7.97 3.60
CA PRO A 84 3.22 -8.58 3.73
C PRO A 84 3.19 -10.04 4.14
N ALA A 85 2.35 -10.38 5.12
CA ALA A 85 2.18 -11.76 5.60
C ALA A 85 1.51 -12.68 4.57
N LEU A 86 0.68 -12.13 3.68
CA LEU A 86 -0.09 -12.90 2.70
C LEU A 86 0.51 -12.88 1.29
N ALA A 87 1.60 -12.15 1.06
CA ALA A 87 2.12 -11.87 -0.29
C ALA A 87 2.38 -13.14 -1.11
N TRP A 88 3.09 -14.11 -0.54
CA TRP A 88 3.33 -15.39 -1.19
C TRP A 88 2.02 -16.09 -1.55
N ARG A 89 1.05 -16.12 -0.62
CA ARG A 89 -0.25 -16.74 -0.87
C ARG A 89 -0.99 -16.03 -2.01
N ILE A 90 -1.04 -14.70 -1.99
CA ILE A 90 -1.66 -13.88 -3.03
C ILE A 90 -1.00 -14.15 -4.39
N SER A 91 0.32 -14.31 -4.45
CA SER A 91 1.00 -14.66 -5.70
C SER A 91 0.73 -16.09 -6.16
N ALA A 92 0.73 -17.07 -5.25
CA ALA A 92 0.61 -18.48 -5.59
C ALA A 92 -0.75 -18.79 -6.25
N PHE A 93 -1.82 -18.14 -5.79
CA PHE A 93 -3.15 -18.30 -6.37
C PHE A 93 -3.31 -17.65 -7.76
N ALA A 94 -2.37 -16.82 -8.21
CA ALA A 94 -2.39 -16.26 -9.57
C ALA A 94 -2.20 -17.33 -10.64
N ALA A 95 -1.55 -18.46 -10.31
CA ALA A 95 -1.38 -19.59 -11.22
C ALA A 95 -2.66 -20.42 -11.42
N GLN A 96 -3.78 -20.08 -10.76
CA GLN A 96 -5.06 -20.78 -10.88
C GLN A 96 -5.93 -20.13 -11.95
N PRO A 97 -6.13 -20.75 -13.13
CA PRO A 97 -6.86 -20.12 -14.24
C PRO A 97 -8.30 -19.74 -13.89
N ALA A 98 -8.93 -20.46 -12.95
CA ALA A 98 -10.27 -20.17 -12.46
C ALA A 98 -10.38 -18.85 -11.67
N LEU A 99 -9.27 -18.37 -11.09
CA LEU A 99 -9.23 -17.15 -10.28
C LEU A 99 -8.77 -15.93 -11.07
N THR A 100 -8.19 -16.12 -12.26
CA THR A 100 -7.66 -15.05 -13.11
C THR A 100 -8.25 -15.09 -14.53
N PRO A 101 -9.59 -15.15 -14.71
CA PRO A 101 -10.18 -15.25 -16.04
C PRO A 101 -9.84 -14.00 -16.86
N GLY A 102 -9.02 -14.17 -17.90
CA GLY A 102 -8.59 -13.09 -18.80
C GLY A 102 -7.43 -12.23 -18.30
N ALA A 103 -6.92 -12.46 -17.09
CA ALA A 103 -5.72 -11.82 -16.59
C ALA A 103 -4.56 -12.83 -16.69
N HIS A 104 -3.62 -12.60 -17.61
CA HIS A 104 -2.39 -13.40 -17.75
C HIS A 104 -1.43 -13.13 -16.58
N LEU A 105 -1.88 -13.39 -15.35
CA LEU A 105 -1.09 -13.19 -14.14
C LEU A 105 -0.25 -14.44 -13.88
N SER A 106 1.05 -14.23 -13.69
CA SER A 106 1.94 -15.24 -13.08
C SER A 106 2.17 -14.89 -11.60
N PRO A 107 2.55 -15.87 -10.75
CA PRO A 107 2.98 -15.58 -9.39
C PRO A 107 4.07 -14.51 -9.31
N GLU A 108 5.03 -14.56 -10.23
CA GLU A 108 6.09 -13.55 -10.35
C GLU A 108 5.52 -12.16 -10.64
N SER A 109 4.59 -12.04 -11.59
CA SER A 109 3.97 -10.76 -11.94
C SER A 109 3.17 -10.15 -10.77
N VAL A 110 2.57 -11.00 -9.93
CA VAL A 110 1.84 -10.55 -8.73
C VAL A 110 2.82 -10.13 -7.64
N MET A 111 3.89 -10.88 -7.41
CA MET A 111 4.95 -10.47 -6.48
C MET A 111 5.61 -9.15 -6.90
N ALA A 112 5.88 -8.96 -8.19
CA ALA A 112 6.42 -7.71 -8.72
C ALA A 112 5.44 -6.53 -8.52
N GLN A 113 4.14 -6.76 -8.73
CA GLN A 113 3.13 -5.74 -8.45
C GLN A 113 3.09 -5.37 -6.97
N LEU A 114 3.11 -6.36 -6.05
CA LEU A 114 3.12 -6.11 -4.61
C LEU A 114 4.37 -5.34 -4.18
N ARG A 115 5.56 -5.78 -4.61
CA ARG A 115 6.85 -5.07 -4.41
C ARG A 115 6.80 -3.61 -4.81
N GLY A 116 6.19 -3.33 -5.96
CA GLY A 116 6.12 -2.01 -6.57
C GLY A 116 5.08 -1.06 -5.95
N LEU A 117 4.27 -1.50 -4.98
CA LEU A 117 3.36 -0.62 -4.25
C LEU A 117 4.15 0.23 -3.24
N TYR A 118 3.56 1.36 -2.84
CA TYR A 118 4.04 2.14 -1.71
C TYR A 118 3.29 1.74 -0.44
N TYR A 119 3.95 1.91 0.70
CA TYR A 119 3.44 1.49 2.00
C TYR A 119 3.69 2.58 3.02
N ASP A 120 2.65 3.09 3.67
CA ASP A 120 2.85 3.90 4.87
C ASP A 120 3.14 2.99 6.08
N VAL A 121 3.88 3.51 7.06
CA VAL A 121 4.23 2.78 8.30
C VAL A 121 3.39 3.21 9.49
N ALA A 122 2.25 3.87 9.28
CA ALA A 122 1.37 4.29 10.37
C ALA A 122 0.83 3.07 11.11
N LEU A 123 0.81 3.06 12.45
CA LEU A 123 0.28 1.94 13.25
C LEU A 123 0.89 0.55 12.95
N GLY A 124 2.01 0.49 12.23
CA GLY A 124 2.66 -0.75 11.78
C GLY A 124 4.16 -0.74 12.00
N ALA A 125 4.71 0.27 12.66
CA ALA A 125 6.14 0.37 12.93
C ALA A 125 6.53 -0.45 14.17
N ASN A 126 6.43 -1.78 14.04
CA ASN A 126 6.92 -2.75 15.00
C ASN A 126 7.82 -3.78 14.28
N PRO A 127 8.68 -4.52 15.00
CA PRO A 127 9.65 -5.40 14.35
C PRO A 127 9.05 -6.46 13.43
N HIS A 128 7.87 -7.01 13.76
CA HIS A 128 7.22 -8.06 12.98
C HIS A 128 6.65 -7.55 11.66
N SER A 129 5.97 -6.39 11.71
CA SER A 129 5.41 -5.76 10.53
C SER A 129 6.50 -5.19 9.62
N LEU A 130 7.51 -4.52 10.21
CA LEU A 130 8.59 -3.91 9.44
C LEU A 130 9.49 -4.96 8.78
N SER A 131 9.80 -6.09 9.44
CA SER A 131 10.62 -7.14 8.80
C SER A 131 9.92 -7.72 7.57
N ALA A 132 8.65 -8.09 7.71
CA ALA A 132 7.86 -8.63 6.60
C ALA A 132 7.69 -7.61 5.47
N LEU A 133 7.51 -6.33 5.82
CA LEU A 133 7.38 -5.26 4.84
C LEU A 133 8.69 -5.00 4.10
N LEU A 134 9.83 -5.01 4.79
CA LEU A 134 11.15 -4.81 4.17
C LEU A 134 11.56 -5.98 3.26
N GLU A 135 11.13 -7.20 3.57
CA GLU A 135 11.32 -8.36 2.68
C GLU A 135 10.42 -8.30 1.44
N LEU A 136 9.27 -7.63 1.53
CA LEU A 136 8.32 -7.52 0.45
C LEU A 136 8.55 -6.31 -0.46
N ALA A 137 8.66 -5.10 0.09
CA ALA A 137 8.58 -3.86 -0.67
C ALA A 137 9.91 -3.52 -1.35
N ASP A 138 9.84 -2.89 -2.52
CA ASP A 138 11.05 -2.39 -3.17
C ASP A 138 11.70 -1.25 -2.35
N PRO A 139 13.04 -1.10 -2.40
CA PRO A 139 13.72 0.03 -1.75
C PRO A 139 13.13 1.37 -2.18
N GLY A 140 12.89 2.26 -1.21
CA GLY A 140 12.30 3.59 -1.45
C GLY A 140 10.77 3.62 -1.49
N HIS A 141 10.09 2.49 -1.25
CA HIS A 141 8.62 2.43 -1.29
C HIS A 141 7.95 2.51 0.09
N LEU A 142 8.71 2.70 1.16
CA LEU A 142 8.19 2.93 2.51
C LEU A 142 8.05 4.43 2.77
N LEU A 143 6.91 4.83 3.31
CA LEU A 143 6.55 6.22 3.60
C LEU A 143 6.19 6.39 5.08
N PHE A 144 6.53 7.53 5.65
CA PHE A 144 6.08 7.87 7.00
C PHE A 144 4.59 8.26 7.00
N GLY A 145 3.87 7.79 8.02
CA GLY A 145 2.47 8.12 8.27
C GLY A 145 2.12 8.01 9.74
N THR A 146 1.13 8.78 10.19
CA THR A 146 0.70 8.83 11.60
C THR A 146 -0.75 8.38 11.83
N ASP A 147 -1.57 8.37 10.78
CA ASP A 147 -3.03 8.19 10.86
C ASP A 147 -3.74 9.25 11.74
N HIS A 148 -3.18 10.45 11.83
CA HIS A 148 -3.82 11.60 12.47
C HIS A 148 -5.04 12.09 11.64
N PRO A 149 -6.18 12.47 12.24
CA PRO A 149 -6.46 12.59 13.68
C PRO A 149 -7.13 11.35 14.32
N PHE A 150 -7.17 10.21 13.62
CA PHE A 150 -7.84 9.00 14.11
C PHE A 150 -7.01 8.25 15.16
N SER A 151 -5.69 8.28 15.02
CA SER A 151 -4.76 7.72 16.00
C SER A 151 -4.51 8.70 17.16
N PRO A 152 -4.62 8.28 18.42
CA PRO A 152 -4.30 9.12 19.57
C PRO A 152 -2.78 9.33 19.69
N GLU A 153 -2.38 10.49 20.22
CA GLU A 153 -0.97 10.90 20.33
C GLU A 153 -0.03 9.87 21.00
N PRO A 154 -0.42 9.15 22.07
CA PRO A 154 0.43 8.10 22.63
C PRO A 154 0.76 6.99 21.64
N LEU A 155 -0.20 6.61 20.78
CA LEU A 155 -0.01 5.57 19.79
C LEU A 155 0.85 6.05 18.62
N ILE A 156 0.67 7.31 18.18
CA ILE A 156 1.55 7.95 17.19
C ILE A 156 3.00 8.00 17.71
N THR A 157 3.18 8.39 18.98
CA THR A 157 4.49 8.46 19.62
C THR A 157 5.14 7.08 19.70
N ALA A 158 4.39 6.06 20.13
CA ALA A 158 4.88 4.69 20.19
C ALA A 158 5.28 4.16 18.80
N ASN A 159 4.45 4.41 17.77
CA ASN A 159 4.75 4.03 16.39
C ASN A 159 6.02 4.74 15.87
N SER A 160 6.16 6.04 16.13
CA SER A 160 7.32 6.82 15.69
C SER A 160 8.61 6.34 16.35
N ARG A 161 8.57 5.97 17.65
CA ARG A 161 9.70 5.34 18.34
C ARG A 161 10.02 3.97 17.76
N GLY A 162 9.01 3.13 17.56
CA GLY A 162 9.19 1.81 16.95
C GLY A 162 9.83 1.86 15.56
N LEU A 163 9.55 2.92 14.78
CA LEU A 163 10.24 3.19 13.52
C LEU A 163 11.69 3.63 13.74
N ALA A 164 11.94 4.58 14.63
CA ALA A 164 13.28 5.12 14.90
C ALA A 164 14.24 4.06 15.48
N ASP A 165 13.71 3.18 16.34
CA ASP A 165 14.49 2.19 17.10
C ASP A 165 14.58 0.84 16.36
N TYR A 166 14.02 0.71 15.15
CA TYR A 166 14.02 -0.56 14.42
C TYR A 166 15.44 -0.93 13.97
N PRO A 167 15.99 -2.08 14.43
CA PRO A 167 17.40 -2.42 14.23
C PRO A 167 17.72 -2.88 12.80
N GLY A 168 16.72 -3.19 11.98
CA GLY A 168 16.91 -3.68 10.61
C GLY A 168 17.12 -2.59 9.57
N PHE A 169 17.13 -1.32 9.97
CA PHE A 169 17.39 -0.20 9.06
C PHE A 169 18.89 0.08 8.89
N SER A 170 19.27 0.47 7.68
CA SER A 170 20.58 1.11 7.45
C SER A 170 20.55 2.57 7.91
N ASP A 171 21.71 3.19 8.11
CA ASP A 171 21.84 4.57 8.60
C ASP A 171 21.03 5.62 7.79
N HIS A 172 20.75 5.35 6.51
CA HIS A 172 20.03 6.27 5.61
C HIS A 172 18.53 5.98 5.50
N THR A 173 18.08 4.80 5.92
CA THR A 173 16.68 4.38 5.75
C THR A 173 15.68 5.22 6.54
N PRO A 174 15.95 5.65 7.79
CA PRO A 174 15.00 6.45 8.56
C PRO A 174 14.68 7.81 7.92
N ARG A 175 15.69 8.51 7.40
CA ARG A 175 15.49 9.80 6.70
C ARG A 175 14.71 9.62 5.40
N ALA A 176 15.03 8.56 4.65
CA ALA A 176 14.34 8.26 3.41
C ALA A 176 12.84 8.01 3.65
N ILE A 177 12.49 7.21 4.67
CA ILE A 177 11.09 6.95 5.04
C ILE A 177 10.41 8.21 5.57
N ALA A 178 11.11 9.00 6.38
CA ALA A 178 10.56 10.22 6.98
C ALA A 178 10.21 11.32 5.96
N ALA A 179 10.96 11.42 4.85
CA ALA A 179 10.77 12.50 3.89
C ALA A 179 11.07 12.11 2.44
N ASP A 180 12.28 11.61 2.15
CA ASP A 180 12.80 11.61 0.77
C ASP A 180 11.96 10.74 -0.19
N ASN A 181 11.44 9.60 0.29
CA ASN A 181 10.62 8.68 -0.51
C ASN A 181 9.28 9.29 -0.95
N ALA A 182 8.76 10.27 -0.19
CA ALA A 182 7.49 10.91 -0.50
C ALA A 182 7.61 12.01 -1.57
N LEU A 183 8.79 12.64 -1.69
CA LEU A 183 8.97 13.80 -2.57
C LEU A 183 8.69 13.50 -4.05
N PRO A 184 9.12 12.35 -4.64
CA PRO A 184 8.77 12.00 -6.02
C PRO A 184 7.27 11.78 -6.25
N LEU A 185 6.53 11.38 -5.21
CA LEU A 185 5.08 11.16 -5.28
C LEU A 185 4.28 12.45 -5.21
N PHE A 186 4.82 13.47 -4.53
CA PHE A 186 4.15 14.74 -4.27
C PHE A 186 5.00 15.92 -4.78
N PRO A 187 5.07 16.13 -6.11
CA PRO A 187 5.94 17.15 -6.71
C PRO A 187 5.63 18.58 -6.22
N GLN A 188 4.36 18.86 -5.89
CA GLN A 188 3.97 20.14 -5.30
C GLN A 188 4.51 20.34 -3.88
N LEU A 189 4.60 19.26 -3.08
CA LEU A 189 5.20 19.29 -1.76
C LEU A 189 6.71 19.50 -1.89
N ALA A 190 7.36 18.76 -2.80
CA ALA A 190 8.79 18.93 -3.07
C ALA A 190 9.14 20.37 -3.46
N ALA A 191 8.36 20.99 -4.34
CA ALA A 191 8.55 22.39 -4.73
C ALA A 191 8.40 23.38 -3.56
N ARG A 192 7.52 23.09 -2.59
CA ARG A 192 7.35 23.93 -1.39
C ARG A 192 8.47 23.76 -0.36
N LEU A 193 9.09 22.59 -0.30
CA LEU A 193 10.17 22.28 0.64
C LEU A 193 11.55 22.73 0.13
N ALA A 194 11.74 22.82 -1.20
CA ALA A 194 13.02 23.21 -1.80
C ALA A 194 13.66 24.50 -1.23
N PRO A 195 12.90 25.58 -0.92
CA PRO A 195 13.47 26.79 -0.32
C PRO A 195 13.87 26.64 1.16
N LEU A 196 13.38 25.60 1.86
CA LEU A 196 13.65 25.37 3.29
C LEU A 196 14.85 24.44 3.51
N THR A 197 15.32 23.78 2.46
CA THR A 197 16.44 22.83 2.49
C THR A 197 17.72 23.38 1.82
N GLY A 198 17.69 24.64 1.37
CA GLY A 198 18.80 25.34 0.73
C GLY A 198 19.55 26.28 1.67
#